data_AF-A0A165DLU2-F1
#
_entry.id   AF-A0A165DLU2-F1
#
_cell.length_a   1.000
_cell.length_b   1.000
_cell.length_c   1.000
_cell.angle_alpha   90.00
_cell.angle_beta   90.00
_cell.angle_gamma   90.00
#
_symmetry.space_group_name_H-M   'P 1'
#
loop_
_entity.id
_entity.type
_entity.pdbx_description
1 polymer ?
#
loop_
_entity_poly.entity_id
_entity_poly.type
_entity_poly.pdbx_seq_one_letter_code
_entity_poly.pdbx_strand_id
1 'polypeptide(L)'
;MAELPARRMTRQRRRNALAQFSRLPLEIIRQIVTMAAEDNIGYASRWVSQSLAVVCREFRDAVEPVLVATVRLSSKHYAAISAQRNRLARTKHFMNHIYDSFAPPPFVSLASFSGRMTVLYSLVVNYGLPVPPWVTIHDNFPGYHQRHLENLYEFLHGVTRLHIQFYALSDTSLEALPVSLTHIVITLSFSIAARLKNFKAELADLLASNNNLRRVLLRTLHFTIREAADIVASCETLAIQLHDSRVWVDDSVAYGGNQNATAHLRYEEANEQDSVWFSGRQLYHAR
;
A
#
# COMPACT_ATOMS: atom_id res chain seq x y z
N MET A 1 2.80 -21.68 11.00
CA MET A 1 3.43 -21.26 12.26
C MET A 1 2.57 -21.75 13.40
N ALA A 2 3.12 -22.55 14.32
CA ALA A 2 2.39 -23.00 15.50
C ALA A 2 2.24 -21.80 16.46
N GLU A 3 1.00 -21.41 16.77
CA GLU A 3 0.71 -20.47 17.85
C GLU A 3 1.28 -21.04 19.15
N LEU A 4 2.28 -20.38 19.73
CA LEU A 4 2.71 -20.67 21.09
C LEU A 4 1.49 -20.47 22.00
N PRO A 5 1.06 -21.47 22.78
CA PRO A 5 -0.10 -21.32 23.65
C PRO A 5 0.20 -20.20 24.62
N ALA A 6 -0.63 -19.14 24.59
CA ALA A 6 -0.54 -18.02 25.51
C ALA A 6 -0.65 -18.56 26.95
N ARG A 7 0.49 -18.78 27.60
CA ARG A 7 0.56 -19.25 28.99
C ARG A 7 -0.21 -18.25 29.84
N ARG A 8 -1.40 -18.64 30.30
CA ARG A 8 -2.20 -17.84 31.25
C ARG A 8 -1.33 -17.53 32.46
N MET A 9 -0.88 -16.28 32.56
CA MET A 9 -0.16 -15.81 33.75
C MET A 9 -1.05 -15.98 34.98
N THR A 10 -0.50 -16.58 36.03
CA THR A 10 -1.16 -16.66 37.33
C THR A 10 -1.36 -15.24 37.90
N ARG A 11 -2.40 -15.07 38.73
CA ARG A 11 -2.75 -13.78 39.36
C ARG A 11 -1.55 -13.17 40.11
N GLN A 12 -0.74 -14.01 40.75
CA GLN A 12 0.48 -13.59 41.46
C GLN A 12 1.55 -13.06 40.51
N ARG A 13 1.81 -13.75 39.39
CA ARG A 13 2.76 -13.28 38.38
C ARG A 13 2.31 -11.96 37.75
N ARG A 14 1.01 -11.75 37.55
CA ARG A 14 0.46 -10.46 37.07
C ARG A 14 0.73 -9.33 38.06
N ARG A 15 0.48 -9.55 39.35
CA ARG A 15 0.75 -8.54 40.39
C ARG A 15 2.23 -8.18 40.46
N ASN A 16 3.12 -9.19 40.42
CA ASN A 16 4.56 -8.96 40.45
C ASN A 16 5.05 -8.20 39.20
N ALA A 17 4.56 -8.57 38.01
CA ALA A 17 4.88 -7.87 36.78
C ALA A 17 4.41 -6.40 36.80
N LEU A 18 3.20 -6.13 37.31
CA LEU A 18 2.69 -4.76 37.46
C LEU A 18 3.54 -3.93 38.42
N ALA A 19 3.93 -4.51 39.56
CA ALA A 19 4.78 -3.83 40.54
C ALA A 19 6.22 -3.58 40.04
N GLN A 20 6.73 -4.43 39.14
CA GLN A 20 8.00 -4.21 38.47
C GLN A 20 7.87 -3.13 37.39
N PHE A 21 6.80 -3.17 36.59
CA PHE A 21 6.56 -2.21 35.53
C PHE A 21 6.40 -0.78 36.07
N SER A 22 5.74 -0.62 37.22
CA SER A 22 5.59 0.70 37.86
C SER A 22 6.89 1.27 38.45
N ARG A 23 7.98 0.50 38.47
CA ARG A 23 9.31 0.93 38.91
C ARG A 23 10.25 1.28 37.75
N LEU A 24 9.83 1.05 36.51
CA LEU A 24 10.63 1.41 35.35
C LEU A 24 10.68 2.93 35.17
N PRO A 25 11.81 3.49 34.71
CA PRO A 25 11.86 4.88 34.28
C PRO A 25 10.82 5.16 33.19
N LEU A 26 10.25 6.36 33.21
CA LEU A 26 9.17 6.74 32.31
C LEU A 26 9.57 6.64 30.84
N GLU A 27 10.83 6.91 30.53
CA GLU A 27 11.42 6.82 29.18
C GLU A 27 11.35 5.38 28.66
N ILE A 28 11.66 4.40 29.51
CA ILE A 28 11.59 2.97 29.18
C ILE A 28 10.14 2.54 28.98
N ILE A 29 9.22 3.03 29.83
CA ILE A 29 7.79 2.77 29.68
C ILE A 29 7.28 3.32 28.34
N ARG A 30 7.62 4.57 27.99
CA ARG A 30 7.23 5.19 26.71
C ARG A 30 7.77 4.37 25.53
N GLN A 31 9.03 3.97 25.56
CA GLN A 31 9.62 3.16 24.49
C GLN A 31 8.92 1.80 24.33
N ILE A 32 8.65 1.09 25.44
CA ILE A 32 7.92 -0.20 25.40
C ILE A 32 6.52 0.00 24.81
N VAL A 33 5.81 1.05 25.24
CA VAL A 33 4.44 1.34 24.77
C VAL A 33 4.43 1.72 23.30
N THR A 34 5.37 2.56 22.85
CA THR A 34 5.49 2.94 21.44
C THR A 34 5.81 1.73 20.57
N MET A 35 6.81 0.90 20.94
CA MET A 35 7.12 -0.33 20.21
C MET A 35 5.92 -1.28 20.16
N ALA A 36 5.24 -1.48 21.30
CA ALA A 36 4.05 -2.32 21.33
C ALA A 36 2.93 -1.76 20.43
N ALA A 37 2.77 -0.45 20.36
CA ALA A 37 1.82 0.18 19.45
C ALA A 37 2.22 -0.04 17.98
N GLU A 38 3.49 0.18 17.63
CA GLU A 38 4.03 0.01 16.27
C GLU A 38 3.89 -1.44 15.79
N ASP A 39 4.22 -2.42 16.64
CA ASP A 39 4.12 -3.85 16.31
C ASP A 39 2.66 -4.29 16.10
N ASN A 40 1.70 -3.64 16.77
CA ASN A 40 0.31 -4.10 16.81
C ASN A 40 -0.65 -3.24 15.97
N ILE A 41 -0.26 -2.07 15.48
CA ILE A 41 -1.18 -1.13 14.82
C ILE A 41 -1.82 -1.71 13.56
N GLY A 42 -1.07 -2.51 12.79
CA GLY A 42 -1.55 -3.09 11.54
C GLY A 42 -2.67 -4.12 11.72
N TYR A 43 -2.53 -5.06 12.67
CA TYR A 43 -3.48 -6.17 12.87
C TYR A 43 -4.45 -5.95 14.04
N ALA A 44 -4.09 -5.14 15.04
CA ALA A 44 -4.86 -4.90 16.25
C ALA A 44 -5.05 -3.40 16.55
N SER A 45 -5.30 -2.59 15.50
CA SER A 45 -5.54 -1.14 15.61
C SER A 45 -6.57 -0.75 16.68
N ARG A 46 -7.61 -1.56 16.88
CA ARG A 46 -8.62 -1.34 17.93
C ARG A 46 -8.03 -1.47 19.33
N TRP A 47 -7.18 -2.46 19.58
CA TRP A 47 -6.51 -2.62 20.87
C TRP A 47 -5.56 -1.45 21.14
N VAL A 48 -4.77 -1.04 20.13
CA VAL A 48 -3.87 0.11 20.25
C VAL A 48 -4.66 1.38 20.60
N SER A 49 -5.72 1.68 19.86
CA SER A 49 -6.51 2.91 20.04
C SER A 49 -7.46 2.92 21.24
N GLN A 50 -8.11 1.79 21.56
CA GLN A 50 -9.17 1.74 22.57
C GLN A 50 -8.75 1.05 23.87
N SER A 51 -7.57 0.44 23.93
CA SER A 51 -7.06 -0.19 25.15
C SER A 51 -5.73 0.41 25.57
N LEU A 52 -4.74 0.46 24.68
CA LEU A 52 -3.40 0.96 25.04
C LEU A 52 -3.39 2.48 25.23
N ALA A 53 -3.96 3.25 24.29
CA ALA A 53 -3.96 4.73 24.33
C ALA A 53 -4.84 5.34 25.46
N VAL A 54 -5.68 4.54 26.11
CA VAL A 54 -6.63 5.02 27.14
C VAL A 54 -6.20 4.69 28.57
N VAL A 55 -5.06 4.00 28.77
CA VAL A 55 -4.56 3.62 30.10
C VAL A 55 -4.29 4.84 30.98
N CYS A 56 -3.48 5.78 30.48
CA CYS A 56 -3.14 7.04 31.15
C CYS A 56 -2.64 8.06 30.12
N ARG A 57 -2.36 9.29 30.56
CA ARG A 57 -1.84 10.36 29.69
C ARG A 57 -0.52 9.97 29.03
N GLU A 58 0.41 9.40 29.78
CA GLU A 58 1.73 9.01 29.26
C GLU A 58 1.63 7.95 28.15
N PHE A 59 0.72 6.98 28.30
CA PHE A 59 0.48 5.98 27.26
C PHE A 59 -0.17 6.62 26.04
N ARG A 60 -1.13 7.53 26.25
CA ARG A 60 -1.73 8.28 25.14
C ARG A 60 -0.67 9.05 24.36
N ASP A 61 0.20 9.78 25.04
CA ASP A 61 1.22 10.61 24.42
C ASP A 61 2.26 9.77 23.66
N ALA A 62 2.56 8.56 24.15
CA ALA A 62 3.44 7.60 23.48
C ALA A 62 2.78 6.91 22.26
N VAL A 63 1.47 6.65 22.31
CA VAL A 63 0.71 5.93 21.27
C VAL A 63 0.17 6.86 20.19
N GLU A 64 -0.18 8.09 20.54
CA GLU A 64 -0.78 9.06 19.60
C GLU A 64 0.04 9.26 18.33
N PRO A 65 1.38 9.46 18.38
CA PRO A 65 2.20 9.56 17.18
C PRO A 65 2.08 8.34 16.25
N VAL A 66 1.95 7.14 16.81
CA VAL A 66 1.77 5.89 16.05
C VAL A 66 0.38 5.87 15.40
N LEU A 67 -0.66 6.28 16.12
CA LEU A 67 -2.03 6.33 15.60
C LEU A 67 -2.21 7.36 14.49
N VAL A 68 -1.53 8.51 14.56
CA VAL A 68 -1.65 9.56 13.52
C VAL A 68 -0.65 9.39 12.37
N ALA A 69 0.37 8.53 12.54
CA ALA A 69 1.32 8.22 11.47
C ALA A 69 0.63 7.55 10.26
N THR A 70 -0.34 6.67 10.52
CA THR A 70 -1.13 5.99 9.49
C THR A 70 -2.60 6.30 9.67
N VAL A 71 -3.20 7.03 8.72
CA VAL A 71 -4.62 7.39 8.77
C VAL A 71 -5.38 6.60 7.73
N ARG A 72 -6.37 5.85 8.18
CA ARG A 72 -7.31 5.12 7.32
C ARG A 72 -8.66 5.81 7.32
N LEU A 73 -9.00 6.42 6.20
CA LEU A 73 -10.28 7.06 5.98
C LEU A 73 -11.29 6.07 5.41
N SER A 74 -12.41 5.88 6.11
CA SER A 74 -13.54 5.09 5.66
C SER A 74 -14.83 5.86 5.90
N SER A 75 -15.91 5.46 5.23
CA SER A 75 -17.21 6.13 5.35
C SER A 75 -17.72 6.16 6.79
N LYS A 76 -17.40 5.13 7.58
CA LYS A 76 -17.79 5.01 8.99
C LYS A 76 -17.10 6.02 9.91
N HIS A 77 -15.88 6.43 9.59
CA HIS A 77 -15.06 7.26 10.47
C HIS A 77 -14.75 8.64 9.88
N TYR A 78 -15.26 8.95 8.69
CA TYR A 78 -15.03 10.20 7.98
C TYR A 78 -15.31 11.43 8.83
N ALA A 79 -16.50 11.51 9.46
CA ALA A 79 -16.89 12.66 10.26
C ALA A 79 -15.96 12.88 11.46
N ALA A 80 -15.57 11.79 12.14
CA ALA A 80 -14.66 11.84 13.29
C ALA A 80 -13.24 12.28 12.89
N ILE A 81 -12.73 11.77 11.76
CA ILE A 81 -11.42 12.14 11.24
C ILE A 81 -11.42 13.61 10.76
N SER A 82 -12.49 14.04 10.10
CA SER A 82 -12.66 15.43 9.64
C SER A 82 -12.65 16.42 10.81
N ALA A 83 -13.36 16.11 11.91
CA ALA A 83 -13.34 16.93 13.12
C ALA A 83 -11.94 17.05 13.76
N GLN A 84 -11.05 16.10 13.47
CA GLN A 84 -9.69 16.04 14.01
C GLN A 84 -8.62 16.36 12.96
N ARG A 85 -8.98 16.99 11.83
CA ARG A 85 -8.09 17.22 10.68
C ARG A 85 -6.73 17.82 11.06
N ASN A 86 -6.68 18.74 12.02
CA ASN A 86 -5.44 19.42 12.41
C ASN A 86 -4.40 18.47 13.02
N ARG A 87 -4.85 17.34 13.59
CA ARG A 87 -3.96 16.31 14.16
C ARG A 87 -3.27 15.48 13.09
N LEU A 88 -3.74 15.54 11.84
CA LEU A 88 -3.26 14.71 10.73
C LEU A 88 -2.10 15.34 9.96
N ALA A 89 -1.64 16.55 10.34
CA ALA A 89 -0.54 17.22 9.65
C ALA A 89 0.77 16.40 9.63
N ARG A 90 0.92 15.49 10.62
CA ARG A 90 2.08 14.59 10.79
C ARG A 90 1.87 13.20 10.19
N THR A 91 0.76 12.98 9.48
CA THR A 91 0.48 11.70 8.84
C THR A 91 1.52 11.40 7.78
N LYS A 92 2.08 10.19 7.85
CA LYS A 92 3.06 9.67 6.90
C LYS A 92 2.40 8.77 5.86
N HIS A 93 1.37 8.02 6.25
CA HIS A 93 0.69 7.06 5.39
C HIS A 93 -0.80 7.37 5.39
N PHE A 94 -1.33 7.76 4.24
CA PHE A 94 -2.75 8.11 4.10
C PHE A 94 -3.47 7.10 3.21
N MET A 95 -4.40 6.34 3.80
CA MET A 95 -5.22 5.35 3.10
C MET A 95 -6.64 5.88 2.98
N ASN A 96 -7.09 6.15 1.75
CA ASN A 96 -8.44 6.64 1.48
C ASN A 96 -9.31 5.57 0.81
N HIS A 97 -10.29 5.06 1.56
CA HIS A 97 -11.26 4.06 1.09
C HIS A 97 -12.66 4.65 0.84
N ILE A 98 -12.80 5.98 0.83
CA ILE A 98 -14.05 6.66 0.45
C ILE A 98 -13.97 7.19 -0.98
N TYR A 99 -15.14 7.40 -1.58
CA TYR A 99 -15.28 7.95 -2.92
C TYR A 99 -15.27 9.49 -2.92
N ASP A 100 -15.54 10.11 -1.77
CA ASP A 100 -15.73 11.55 -1.65
C ASP A 100 -14.42 12.30 -1.39
N SER A 101 -14.43 13.59 -1.72
CA SER A 101 -13.33 14.50 -1.42
C SER A 101 -13.26 14.76 0.09
N PHE A 102 -12.26 14.16 0.74
CA PHE A 102 -11.73 14.66 2.00
C PHE A 102 -10.77 15.81 1.69
N ALA A 103 -10.94 16.94 2.37
CA ALA A 103 -9.98 18.04 2.34
C ALA A 103 -9.02 17.88 3.52
N PRO A 104 -7.89 17.17 3.36
CA PRO A 104 -6.94 16.98 4.44
C PRO A 104 -6.22 18.30 4.78
N PRO A 105 -5.59 18.41 5.96
CA PRO A 105 -4.58 19.45 6.17
C PRO A 105 -3.42 19.27 5.17
N PRO A 106 -2.56 20.29 5.01
CA PRO A 106 -1.26 20.09 4.36
C PRO A 106 -0.48 18.98 5.09
N PHE A 107 -0.27 17.86 4.42
CA PHE A 107 0.55 16.78 4.97
C PHE A 107 2.02 17.13 4.81
N VAL A 108 2.66 17.60 5.88
CA VAL A 108 4.06 18.04 5.85
C VAL A 108 5.02 16.86 5.71
N SER A 109 4.57 15.64 6.00
CA SER A 109 5.41 14.43 6.07
C SER A 109 4.81 13.23 5.34
N LEU A 110 3.96 13.44 4.34
CA LEU A 110 3.33 12.33 3.61
C LEU A 110 4.39 11.53 2.84
N ALA A 111 4.62 10.30 3.28
CA ALA A 111 5.53 9.36 2.66
C ALA A 111 4.80 8.43 1.67
N SER A 112 3.56 8.05 1.98
CA SER A 112 2.74 7.24 1.08
C SER A 112 1.26 7.61 1.05
N PHE A 113 0.66 7.37 -0.10
CA PHE A 113 -0.79 7.42 -0.31
C PHE A 113 -1.28 6.08 -0.83
N SER A 114 -2.45 5.65 -0.36
CA SER A 114 -3.19 4.54 -0.95
C SER A 114 -4.66 4.90 -1.13
N GLY A 115 -5.25 4.62 -2.29
CA GLY A 115 -6.66 4.92 -2.54
C GLY A 115 -7.02 4.96 -4.01
N ARG A 116 -8.08 5.70 -4.37
CA ARG A 116 -8.49 5.87 -5.78
C ARG A 116 -7.64 6.94 -6.47
N MET A 117 -7.34 6.74 -7.75
CA MET A 117 -6.63 7.72 -8.58
C MET A 117 -7.37 9.06 -8.66
N THR A 118 -8.70 9.04 -8.75
CA THR A 118 -9.54 10.26 -8.75
C THR A 118 -9.39 11.10 -7.48
N VAL A 119 -9.27 10.43 -6.34
CA VAL A 119 -9.07 11.06 -5.04
C VAL A 119 -7.69 11.69 -4.99
N LEU A 120 -6.64 10.93 -5.34
CA LEU A 120 -5.28 11.46 -5.35
C LEU A 120 -5.14 12.67 -6.27
N TYR A 121 -5.70 12.60 -7.47
CA TYR A 121 -5.75 13.73 -8.39
C TYR A 121 -6.41 14.95 -7.75
N SER A 122 -7.57 14.78 -7.11
CA SER A 122 -8.25 15.89 -6.45
C SER A 122 -7.38 16.50 -5.34
N LEU A 123 -6.71 15.67 -4.54
CA LEU A 123 -5.78 16.12 -3.50
C LEU A 123 -4.61 16.94 -4.07
N VAL A 124 -4.02 16.48 -5.16
CA VAL A 124 -2.85 17.12 -5.76
C VAL A 124 -3.25 18.35 -6.57
N VAL A 125 -4.16 18.20 -7.51
CA VAL A 125 -4.51 19.22 -8.51
C VAL A 125 -5.50 20.24 -7.95
N ASN A 126 -6.54 19.80 -7.23
CA ASN A 126 -7.57 20.73 -6.73
C ASN A 126 -7.19 21.35 -5.38
N TYR A 127 -6.47 20.61 -4.51
CA TYR A 127 -6.07 21.07 -3.18
C TYR A 127 -4.59 21.47 -3.07
N GLY A 128 -3.81 21.33 -4.14
CA GLY A 128 -2.42 21.79 -4.17
C GLY A 128 -1.48 21.02 -3.25
N LEU A 129 -1.81 19.78 -2.90
CA LEU A 129 -0.99 18.98 -2.00
C LEU A 129 0.21 18.37 -2.73
N PRO A 130 1.35 18.21 -2.06
CA PRO A 130 2.47 17.50 -2.62
C PRO A 130 2.10 16.02 -2.87
N VAL A 131 2.56 15.50 -4.00
CA VAL A 131 2.41 14.07 -4.32
C VAL A 131 3.42 13.29 -3.47
N PRO A 132 3.00 12.25 -2.74
CA PRO A 132 3.95 11.44 -1.98
C PRO A 132 4.82 10.61 -2.92
N PRO A 133 6.06 10.27 -2.52
CA PRO A 133 6.95 9.48 -3.37
C PRO A 133 6.42 8.07 -3.63
N TRP A 134 5.60 7.51 -2.72
CA TRP A 134 5.01 6.18 -2.85
C TRP A 134 3.51 6.26 -2.98
N VAL A 135 2.98 5.70 -4.06
CA VAL A 135 1.56 5.77 -4.38
C VAL A 135 1.04 4.37 -4.67
N THR A 136 -0.05 4.01 -4.01
CA THR A 136 -0.88 2.86 -4.35
C THR A 136 -2.23 3.36 -4.87
N ILE A 137 -2.57 3.04 -6.11
CA ILE A 137 -3.89 3.29 -6.67
C ILE A 137 -4.66 1.98 -6.78
N HIS A 138 -5.94 2.03 -6.42
CA HIS A 138 -6.82 0.88 -6.45
C HIS A 138 -6.98 0.36 -7.89
N ASP A 139 -7.27 1.25 -8.83
CA ASP A 139 -7.44 0.92 -10.24
C ASP A 139 -6.85 2.02 -11.12
N ASN A 140 -6.52 1.68 -12.36
CA ASN A 140 -5.99 2.62 -13.36
C ASN A 140 -7.09 3.25 -14.23
N PHE A 141 -8.35 3.21 -13.78
CA PHE A 141 -9.45 3.80 -14.55
C PHE A 141 -9.63 5.27 -14.19
N PRO A 142 -9.51 6.19 -15.15
CA PRO A 142 -9.82 7.58 -14.89
C PRO A 142 -11.29 7.75 -14.51
N GLY A 143 -11.55 8.59 -13.52
CA GLY A 143 -12.92 9.04 -13.23
C GLY A 143 -13.51 9.78 -14.42
N TYR A 144 -14.84 9.92 -14.44
CA TYR A 144 -15.56 10.58 -15.56
C TYR A 144 -14.92 11.90 -16.00
N HIS A 145 -14.53 12.75 -15.03
CA HIS A 145 -13.91 14.06 -15.29
C HIS A 145 -12.46 14.00 -15.78
N GLN A 146 -11.78 12.87 -15.65
CA GLN A 146 -10.37 12.70 -16.03
C GLN A 146 -10.20 12.09 -17.41
N ARG A 147 -11.27 11.53 -18.00
CA ARG A 147 -11.22 10.87 -19.32
C ARG A 147 -10.81 11.79 -20.47
N HIS A 148 -10.88 13.10 -20.26
CA HIS A 148 -10.52 14.11 -21.26
C HIS A 148 -9.11 14.67 -21.06
N LEU A 149 -8.37 14.21 -20.04
CA LEU A 149 -7.00 14.66 -19.81
C LEU A 149 -6.08 13.99 -20.84
N GLU A 150 -5.28 14.80 -21.52
CA GLU A 150 -4.29 14.33 -22.50
C GLU A 150 -3.21 13.46 -21.84
N ASN A 151 -2.78 13.83 -20.62
CA ASN A 151 -1.84 13.05 -19.83
C ASN A 151 -2.39 12.77 -18.42
N LEU A 152 -2.95 11.58 -18.27
CA LEU A 152 -3.58 11.14 -17.03
C LEU A 152 -2.63 10.98 -15.84
N TYR A 153 -1.32 10.83 -16.08
CA TYR A 153 -0.33 10.61 -15.04
C TYR A 153 0.59 11.80 -14.81
N GLU A 154 0.37 12.94 -15.47
CA GLU A 154 1.20 14.14 -15.33
C GLU A 154 1.31 14.60 -13.86
N PHE A 155 0.19 14.53 -13.13
CA PHE A 155 0.14 14.90 -11.71
C PHE A 155 0.93 13.95 -10.79
N LEU A 156 1.43 12.80 -11.28
CA LEU A 156 2.29 11.88 -10.52
C LEU A 156 3.79 12.23 -10.64
N HIS A 157 4.13 13.42 -11.14
CA HIS A 157 5.52 13.88 -11.19
C HIS A 157 6.18 13.82 -9.80
N GLY A 158 7.33 13.15 -9.71
CA GLY A 158 8.08 12.96 -8.46
C GLY A 158 7.74 11.67 -7.72
N VAL A 159 6.70 10.92 -8.13
CA VAL A 159 6.45 9.57 -7.63
C VAL A 159 7.60 8.67 -8.06
N THR A 160 8.14 7.90 -7.11
CA THR A 160 9.24 6.96 -7.33
C THR A 160 8.79 5.51 -7.27
N ARG A 161 7.66 5.23 -6.60
CA ARG A 161 7.08 3.91 -6.46
C ARG A 161 5.56 3.95 -6.70
N LEU A 162 5.08 3.18 -7.67
CA LEU A 162 3.66 3.10 -8.02
C LEU A 162 3.14 1.67 -7.92
N HIS A 163 2.05 1.44 -7.19
CA HIS A 163 1.35 0.16 -7.13
C HIS A 163 -0.07 0.32 -7.66
N ILE A 164 -0.43 -0.44 -8.70
CA ILE A 164 -1.79 -0.51 -9.24
C ILE A 164 -2.40 -1.84 -8.79
N GLN A 165 -3.41 -1.79 -7.92
CA GLN A 165 -3.99 -3.00 -7.29
C GLN A 165 -4.94 -3.79 -8.19
N PHE A 166 -5.58 -3.12 -9.15
CA PHE A 166 -6.50 -3.71 -10.12
C PHE A 166 -6.20 -3.17 -11.50
N TYR A 167 -5.05 -3.54 -12.04
CA TYR A 167 -4.65 -3.12 -13.37
C TYR A 167 -5.48 -3.83 -14.45
N ALA A 168 -6.13 -3.04 -15.29
CA ALA A 168 -6.79 -3.54 -16.50
C ALA A 168 -6.37 -2.68 -17.69
N LEU A 169 -6.32 -3.30 -18.88
CA LEU A 169 -6.07 -2.55 -20.11
C LEU A 169 -7.13 -1.47 -20.29
N SER A 170 -6.68 -0.24 -20.43
CA SER A 170 -7.50 0.95 -20.64
C SER A 170 -6.99 1.73 -21.86
N ASP A 171 -7.66 2.82 -22.21
CA ASP A 171 -7.16 3.74 -23.24
C ASP A 171 -5.91 4.51 -22.76
N THR A 172 -5.61 4.43 -21.46
CA THR A 172 -4.42 5.03 -20.85
C THR A 172 -3.27 4.04 -20.87
N SER A 173 -2.28 4.34 -21.71
CA SER A 173 -1.06 3.54 -21.87
C SER A 173 -0.13 3.69 -20.66
N LEU A 174 0.49 2.58 -20.24
CA LEU A 174 1.57 2.60 -19.25
C LEU A 174 2.79 3.43 -19.70
N GLU A 175 2.99 3.64 -21.00
CA GLU A 175 4.09 4.48 -21.51
C GLU A 175 3.98 5.94 -21.05
N ALA A 176 2.76 6.40 -20.70
CA ALA A 176 2.51 7.75 -20.22
C ALA A 176 2.89 7.95 -18.74
N LEU A 177 3.36 6.90 -18.06
CA LEU A 177 3.78 6.98 -16.67
C LEU A 177 5.02 7.89 -16.51
N PRO A 178 5.14 8.60 -15.38
CA PRO A 178 6.22 9.55 -15.19
C PRO A 178 7.58 8.88 -15.15
N VAL A 179 8.57 9.53 -15.77
CA VAL A 179 9.97 9.07 -15.82
C VAL A 179 10.65 9.03 -14.44
N SER A 180 10.06 9.64 -13.41
CA SER A 180 10.57 9.58 -12.04
C SER A 180 10.41 8.21 -11.37
N LEU A 181 9.59 7.32 -11.96
CA LEU A 181 9.35 6.00 -11.40
C LEU A 181 10.62 5.14 -11.44
N THR A 182 10.88 4.47 -10.33
CA THR A 182 11.96 3.48 -10.21
C THR A 182 11.40 2.08 -9.96
N HIS A 183 10.23 1.97 -9.34
CA HIS A 183 9.57 0.70 -9.05
C HIS A 183 8.08 0.80 -9.39
N ILE A 184 7.56 -0.23 -10.04
CA ILE A 184 6.13 -0.39 -10.27
C ILE A 184 5.68 -1.79 -9.85
N VAL A 185 4.53 -1.85 -9.18
CA VAL A 185 3.84 -3.10 -8.87
C VAL A 185 2.51 -3.07 -9.64
N ILE A 186 2.25 -4.11 -10.43
CA ILE A 186 1.05 -4.24 -11.24
C ILE A 186 0.34 -5.51 -10.80
N THR A 187 -0.71 -5.34 -10.00
CA THR A 187 -1.61 -6.45 -9.67
C THR A 187 -2.66 -6.55 -10.78
N LEU A 188 -2.58 -7.65 -11.54
CA LEU A 188 -3.34 -7.84 -12.77
C LEU A 188 -4.80 -8.19 -12.46
N SER A 189 -5.73 -7.46 -13.06
CA SER A 189 -7.16 -7.79 -13.06
C SER A 189 -7.43 -9.04 -13.92
N PHE A 190 -8.44 -9.83 -13.54
CA PHE A 190 -8.87 -11.03 -14.27
C PHE A 190 -9.14 -10.79 -15.76
N SER A 191 -9.50 -9.57 -16.16
CA SER A 191 -9.71 -9.18 -17.56
C SER A 191 -8.46 -9.27 -18.43
N ILE A 192 -7.26 -9.27 -17.83
CA ILE A 192 -5.99 -9.34 -18.56
C ILE A 192 -5.82 -10.68 -19.29
N ALA A 193 -6.35 -11.79 -18.76
CA ALA A 193 -6.19 -13.11 -19.41
C ALA A 193 -6.70 -13.11 -20.86
N ALA A 194 -7.84 -12.50 -21.12
CA ALA A 194 -8.42 -12.41 -22.46
C ALA A 194 -7.65 -11.45 -23.40
N ARG A 195 -6.77 -10.59 -22.86
CA ARG A 195 -6.07 -9.53 -23.59
C ARG A 195 -4.56 -9.57 -23.36
N LEU A 196 -4.02 -10.75 -23.04
CA LEU A 196 -2.62 -10.93 -22.65
C LEU A 196 -1.64 -10.44 -23.73
N LYS A 197 -1.98 -10.63 -25.02
CA LYS A 197 -1.16 -10.12 -26.14
C LYS A 197 -0.99 -8.60 -26.09
N ASN A 198 -2.07 -7.87 -25.81
CA ASN A 198 -2.05 -6.41 -25.75
C ASN A 198 -1.28 -5.94 -24.51
N PHE A 199 -1.49 -6.60 -23.37
CA PHE A 199 -0.72 -6.32 -22.15
C PHE A 199 0.78 -6.53 -22.34
N LYS A 200 1.21 -7.54 -23.09
CA LYS A 200 2.63 -7.75 -23.40
C LYS A 200 3.23 -6.62 -24.23
N ALA A 201 2.49 -6.12 -25.22
CA ALA A 201 2.93 -4.97 -26.01
C ALA A 201 3.10 -3.75 -25.11
N GLU A 202 2.09 -3.45 -24.30
CA GLU A 202 2.14 -2.30 -23.38
C GLU A 202 3.25 -2.42 -22.32
N LEU A 203 3.52 -3.63 -21.82
CA LEU A 203 4.65 -3.88 -20.92
C LEU A 203 6.00 -3.64 -21.62
N ALA A 204 6.14 -4.06 -22.89
CA ALA A 204 7.34 -3.78 -23.67
C ALA A 204 7.53 -2.27 -23.91
N ASP A 205 6.44 -1.57 -24.23
CA ASP A 205 6.44 -0.12 -24.46
C ASP A 205 6.81 0.65 -23.16
N LEU A 206 6.28 0.22 -22.01
CA LEU A 206 6.67 0.76 -20.70
C LEU A 206 8.18 0.59 -20.43
N LEU A 207 8.72 -0.61 -20.68
CA LEU A 207 10.13 -0.90 -20.45
C LEU A 207 11.03 -0.08 -21.39
N ALA A 208 10.62 0.09 -22.65
CA ALA A 208 11.36 0.87 -23.63
C ALA A 208 11.32 2.38 -23.36
N SER A 209 10.18 2.90 -22.92
CA SER A 209 9.98 4.34 -22.66
C SER A 209 10.59 4.82 -21.35
N ASN A 210 10.77 3.93 -20.36
CA ASN A 210 11.22 4.32 -19.03
C ASN A 210 12.50 3.59 -18.58
N ASN A 211 13.64 4.19 -18.88
CA ASN A 211 14.96 3.68 -18.48
C ASN A 211 15.27 3.81 -16.98
N ASN A 212 14.51 4.62 -16.24
CA ASN A 212 14.71 4.79 -14.79
C ASN A 212 14.06 3.67 -13.98
N LEU A 213 13.13 2.92 -14.57
CA LEU A 213 12.57 1.74 -13.95
C LEU A 213 13.69 0.74 -13.66
N ARG A 214 13.73 0.30 -12.40
CA ARG A 214 14.61 -0.76 -11.90
C ARG A 214 13.86 -2.07 -11.73
N ARG A 215 12.55 -1.98 -11.49
CA ARG A 215 11.70 -3.14 -11.19
C ARG A 215 10.25 -2.92 -11.61
N VAL A 216 9.71 -3.90 -12.33
CA VAL A 216 8.30 -4.08 -12.66
C VAL A 216 7.86 -5.41 -12.05
N LEU A 217 7.14 -5.37 -10.93
CA LEU A 217 6.61 -6.56 -10.27
C LEU A 217 5.18 -6.83 -10.74
N LEU A 218 4.97 -7.97 -11.39
CA LEU A 218 3.67 -8.46 -11.80
C LEU A 218 3.08 -9.35 -10.71
N ARG A 219 1.81 -9.15 -10.34
CA ARG A 219 1.11 -9.98 -9.35
C ARG A 219 -0.17 -10.56 -9.94
N THR A 220 -0.38 -11.85 -9.77
CA THR A 220 -1.50 -12.61 -10.36
C THR A 220 -2.56 -13.03 -9.32
N LEU A 221 -2.72 -12.26 -8.25
CA LEU A 221 -3.57 -12.61 -7.09
C LEU A 221 -5.02 -13.00 -7.47
N HIS A 222 -5.56 -12.38 -8.52
CA HIS A 222 -6.94 -12.57 -8.96
C HIS A 222 -7.17 -13.80 -9.85
N PHE A 223 -6.10 -14.48 -10.27
CA PHE A 223 -6.15 -15.59 -11.20
C PHE A 223 -6.16 -16.94 -10.47
N THR A 224 -6.70 -17.95 -11.15
CA THR A 224 -6.46 -19.34 -10.74
C THR A 224 -4.98 -19.69 -10.92
N ILE A 225 -4.51 -20.75 -10.24
CA ILE A 225 -3.12 -21.21 -10.36
C ILE A 225 -2.73 -21.46 -11.83
N ARG A 226 -3.64 -22.04 -12.62
CA ARG A 226 -3.40 -22.34 -14.04
C ARG A 226 -3.28 -21.06 -14.87
N GLU A 227 -4.24 -20.16 -14.76
CA GLU A 227 -4.21 -18.88 -15.50
C GLU A 227 -3.00 -18.04 -15.10
N ALA A 228 -2.65 -18.00 -13.82
CA ALA A 228 -1.45 -17.35 -13.33
C ALA A 228 -0.21 -17.94 -14.01
N ALA A 229 -0.05 -19.26 -14.02
CA ALA A 229 1.08 -19.92 -14.68
C ALA A 229 1.19 -19.58 -16.18
N ASP A 230 0.05 -19.55 -16.90
CA ASP A 230 0.01 -19.19 -18.32
C ASP A 230 0.45 -17.71 -18.54
N ILE A 231 0.01 -16.80 -17.68
CA ILE A 231 0.42 -15.39 -17.71
C ILE A 231 1.91 -15.24 -17.40
N VAL A 232 2.40 -15.92 -16.36
CA VAL A 232 3.82 -15.88 -15.98
C VAL A 232 4.71 -16.38 -17.11
N ALA A 233 4.41 -17.55 -17.69
CA ALA A 233 5.18 -18.11 -18.80
C ALA A 233 5.22 -17.16 -20.01
N SER A 234 4.12 -16.48 -20.28
CA SER A 234 4.02 -15.52 -21.38
C SER A 234 4.83 -14.24 -21.14
N CYS A 235 4.89 -13.76 -19.90
CA CYS A 235 5.70 -12.61 -19.50
C CYS A 235 7.19 -12.97 -19.42
N GLU A 236 7.52 -14.19 -18.99
CA GLU A 236 8.88 -14.71 -18.96
C GLU A 236 9.46 -14.82 -20.38
N THR A 237 8.67 -15.34 -21.33
CA THR A 237 9.04 -15.34 -22.74
C THR A 237 9.36 -13.92 -23.26
N LEU A 238 8.56 -12.92 -22.86
CA LEU A 238 8.81 -11.52 -23.23
C LEU A 238 10.09 -10.98 -22.60
N ALA A 239 10.30 -11.19 -21.30
CA ALA A 239 11.50 -10.74 -20.59
C ALA A 239 12.78 -11.32 -21.21
N ILE A 240 12.74 -12.61 -21.59
CA ILE A 240 13.83 -13.28 -22.31
C ILE A 240 14.05 -12.65 -23.69
N GLN A 241 12.99 -12.41 -24.47
CA GLN A 241 13.08 -11.80 -25.80
C GLN A 241 13.66 -10.38 -25.76
N LEU A 242 13.33 -9.60 -24.73
CA LEU A 242 13.82 -8.25 -24.54
C LEU A 242 15.20 -8.20 -23.85
N HIS A 243 15.70 -9.33 -23.35
CA HIS A 243 16.85 -9.40 -22.45
C HIS A 243 16.73 -8.45 -21.24
N ASP A 244 15.51 -8.28 -20.73
CA ASP A 244 15.19 -7.27 -19.74
C ASP A 244 15.07 -7.88 -18.34
N SER A 245 16.02 -7.52 -17.47
CA SER A 245 16.11 -8.01 -16.11
C SER A 245 15.15 -7.29 -15.15
N ARG A 246 14.46 -6.23 -15.58
CA ARG A 246 13.59 -5.42 -14.72
C ARG A 246 12.24 -6.07 -14.45
N VAL A 247 11.87 -7.14 -15.14
CA VAL A 247 10.57 -7.81 -14.99
C VAL A 247 10.64 -8.89 -13.90
N TRP A 248 9.74 -8.77 -12.93
CA TRP A 248 9.61 -9.66 -11.77
C TRP A 248 8.18 -10.17 -11.66
N VAL A 249 8.01 -11.31 -10.99
CA VAL A 249 6.70 -11.87 -10.69
C VAL A 249 6.60 -12.26 -9.22
N ASP A 250 5.45 -11.98 -8.63
CA ASP A 250 5.03 -12.53 -7.35
C ASP A 250 4.15 -13.76 -7.59
N ASP A 251 4.75 -14.94 -7.47
CA ASP A 251 4.10 -16.25 -7.61
C ASP A 251 3.72 -16.87 -6.26
N SER A 252 3.86 -16.11 -5.16
CA SER A 252 3.61 -16.63 -3.81
C SER A 252 2.14 -16.97 -3.56
N VAL A 253 1.21 -16.30 -4.27
CA VAL A 253 -0.22 -16.45 -4.03
C VAL A 253 -1.08 -16.27 -5.29
N ALA A 254 -1.97 -17.25 -5.55
CA ALA A 254 -3.03 -17.16 -6.57
C ALA A 254 -4.36 -17.63 -5.96
N TYR A 255 -5.29 -16.70 -5.72
CA TYR A 255 -6.51 -17.00 -4.97
C TYR A 255 -7.67 -17.51 -5.83
N GLY A 256 -7.62 -17.36 -7.16
CA GLY A 256 -8.69 -17.78 -8.07
C GLY A 256 -10.03 -17.05 -7.87
N GLY A 257 -10.05 -15.91 -7.18
CA GLY A 257 -11.27 -15.18 -6.88
C GLY A 257 -11.07 -13.78 -6.31
N ASN A 258 -11.99 -12.88 -6.64
CA ASN A 258 -11.88 -11.45 -6.32
C ASN A 258 -11.91 -11.15 -4.81
N GLN A 259 -12.74 -11.87 -4.03
CA GLN A 259 -12.94 -11.55 -2.61
C GLN A 259 -11.68 -11.81 -1.76
N ASN A 260 -11.05 -12.97 -1.91
CA ASN A 260 -9.85 -13.34 -1.16
C ASN A 260 -8.66 -12.46 -1.54
N ALA A 261 -8.47 -12.21 -2.84
CA ALA A 261 -7.45 -11.29 -3.33
C ALA A 261 -7.65 -9.87 -2.79
N THR A 262 -8.89 -9.36 -2.78
CA THR A 262 -9.20 -8.03 -2.22
C THR A 262 -8.92 -7.98 -0.71
N ALA A 263 -9.27 -9.03 0.02
CA ALA A 263 -8.99 -9.11 1.46
C ALA A 263 -7.48 -9.12 1.74
N HIS A 264 -6.71 -9.85 0.94
CA HIS A 264 -5.25 -9.88 1.03
C HIS A 264 -4.63 -8.52 0.72
N LEU A 265 -5.01 -7.86 -0.38
CA LEU A 265 -4.54 -6.51 -0.72
C LEU A 265 -4.81 -5.49 0.40
N ARG A 266 -5.99 -5.55 1.03
CA ARG A 266 -6.33 -4.68 2.18
C ARG A 266 -5.51 -4.98 3.41
N TYR A 267 -5.12 -6.24 3.60
CA TYR A 267 -4.22 -6.63 4.67
C TYR A 267 -2.81 -6.10 4.39
N GLU A 268 -2.28 -6.28 3.18
CA GLU A 268 -0.95 -5.79 2.82
C GLU A 268 -0.84 -4.27 2.88
N GLU A 269 -1.85 -3.54 2.38
CA GLU A 269 -1.90 -2.08 2.48
C GLU A 269 -1.76 -1.61 3.95
N ALA A 270 -2.37 -2.36 4.88
CA ALA A 270 -2.33 -2.05 6.30
C ALA A 270 -1.09 -2.54 7.04
N ASN A 271 -0.40 -3.58 6.55
CA ASN A 271 0.61 -4.32 7.33
C ASN A 271 1.96 -4.51 6.61
N GLU A 272 1.98 -4.49 5.28
CA GLU A 272 3.10 -4.96 4.44
C GLU A 272 3.49 -3.91 3.39
N GLN A 273 3.45 -2.63 3.77
CA GLN A 273 3.67 -1.52 2.84
C GLN A 273 5.03 -1.56 2.14
N ASP A 274 6.07 -2.07 2.80
CA ASP A 274 7.44 -2.12 2.26
C ASP A 274 7.79 -3.46 1.60
N SER A 275 7.36 -4.58 2.18
CA SER A 275 7.74 -5.92 1.72
C SER A 275 7.26 -6.23 0.31
N VAL A 276 6.08 -5.72 -0.07
CA VAL A 276 5.49 -5.95 -1.40
C VAL A 276 6.38 -5.44 -2.53
N TRP A 277 7.13 -4.34 -2.33
CA TRP A 277 7.97 -3.76 -3.39
C TRP A 277 9.17 -4.61 -3.77
N PHE A 278 9.60 -5.50 -2.87
CA PHE A 278 10.82 -6.28 -3.01
C PHE A 278 10.57 -7.79 -3.01
N SER A 279 9.30 -8.21 -3.06
CA SER A 279 8.89 -9.61 -3.12
C SER A 279 8.94 -10.19 -4.54
N GLY A 280 8.88 -11.51 -4.63
CA GLY A 280 8.85 -12.23 -5.91
C GLY A 280 10.23 -12.52 -6.50
N ARG A 281 10.22 -13.10 -7.70
CA ARG A 281 11.43 -13.53 -8.42
C ARG A 281 11.56 -12.82 -9.76
N GLN A 282 12.79 -12.69 -10.22
CA GLN A 282 13.10 -12.13 -11.53
C GLN A 282 12.72 -13.12 -12.63
N LEU A 283 12.21 -12.62 -13.76
CA LEU A 283 11.87 -13.47 -14.91
C LEU A 283 13.04 -13.68 -15.88
N TYR A 284 14.04 -12.79 -15.85
CA TYR A 284 15.24 -12.90 -16.68
C TYR A 284 16.50 -12.54 -15.88
N HIS A 285 17.46 -13.46 -15.86
CA HIS A 285 18.77 -13.24 -15.28
C HIS A 285 19.79 -13.02 -16.40
N ALA A 286 20.44 -11.85 -16.41
CA ALA A 286 21.61 -11.62 -17.25
C ALA A 286 22.71 -12.61 -16.82
N ARG A 287 23.26 -13.35 -17.78
CA ARG A 287 24.40 -14.25 -17.55
C ARG A 287 25.70 -13.48 -17.55
#